data_AF-A0A7V5PAE6-F1
#
_entry.id   AF-A0A7V5PAE6-F1
#
_cell.length_a   1.000
_cell.length_b   1.000
_cell.length_c   1.000
_cell.angle_alpha   90.00
_cell.angle_beta   90.00
_cell.angle_gamma   90.00
#
_symmetry.space_group_name_H-M   'P 1'
#
loop_
_entity.id
_entity.type
_entity.pdbx_description
1 polymer ?
#
loop_
_entity_poly.entity_id
_entity_poly.type
_entity_poly.pdbx_seq_one_letter_code
_entity_poly.pdbx_strand_id
1 'polypeptide(L)' 'MGEHDRYAVSEQLQAYYYRQLFLEAKDHWPWLQAIFLFNLDFSTVSWYDAKQPMRWYSILEADGSPRLAFTWLCGLAGN' A
#
# COMPACT_ATOMS: atom_id res chain seq x y z
N MET A 1 -18.54 7.14 2.65
CA MET A 1 -18.38 6.00 1.73
C MET A 1 -19.45 6.18 0.69
N GLY A 2 -19.13 6.69 -0.49
CA GLY A 2 -20.17 7.11 -1.44
C GLY A 2 -19.65 7.35 -2.84
N GLU A 3 -18.54 8.09 -2.99
CA GLU A 3 -18.00 8.40 -4.32
C GLU A 3 -17.01 7.36 -4.85
N HIS A 4 -16.46 6.49 -3.99
CA HIS A 4 -15.34 5.60 -4.34
C HIS A 4 -15.61 4.11 -4.09
N ASP A 5 -16.75 3.75 -3.51
CA ASP A 5 -17.06 2.37 -3.12
C ASP A 5 -17.01 1.40 -4.32
N ARG A 6 -17.33 1.89 -5.52
CA ARG A 6 -17.29 1.10 -6.77
C ARG A 6 -15.90 0.64 -7.19
N TYR A 7 -14.83 1.30 -6.74
CA TYR A 7 -13.44 0.95 -7.06
C TYR A 7 -12.56 0.87 -5.81
N ALA A 8 -13.18 0.86 -4.63
CA ALA A 8 -12.47 0.66 -3.38
C ALA A 8 -11.91 -0.76 -3.37
N VAL A 9 -10.60 -0.88 -3.19
CA VAL A 9 -9.95 -2.16 -2.91
C VAL A 9 -10.01 -2.40 -1.41
N SER A 10 -10.28 -3.64 -1.01
CA SER A 10 -10.13 -4.02 0.40
C SER A 10 -8.66 -4.00 0.79
N GLU A 11 -8.39 -3.93 2.09
CA GLU A 11 -7.03 -4.02 2.63
C GLU A 11 -6.33 -5.32 2.18
N GLN A 12 -7.07 -6.44 2.12
CA GLN A 12 -6.56 -7.72 1.63
C GLN A 12 -6.19 -7.66 0.16
N LEU A 13 -7.04 -7.03 -0.68
CA LEU A 13 -6.75 -6.86 -2.11
C LEU A 13 -5.57 -5.93 -2.35
N GLN A 14 -5.45 -4.84 -1.59
CA GLN A 14 -4.28 -3.96 -1.66
C GLN A 14 -2.99 -4.71 -1.33
N ALA A 15 -2.96 -5.44 -0.21
CA ALA A 15 -1.80 -6.24 0.20
C ALA A 15 -1.44 -7.30 -0.85
N TYR A 16 -2.45 -7.97 -1.41
CA TYR A 16 -2.29 -8.93 -2.48
C TYR A 16 -1.68 -8.28 -3.73
N TYR A 17 -2.23 -7.18 -4.25
CA TYR A 17 -1.73 -6.55 -5.46
C TYR A 17 -0.32 -6.00 -5.31
N TYR A 18 0.03 -5.41 -4.16
CA TYR A 18 1.40 -4.99 -3.91
C TYR A 18 2.35 -6.19 -3.88
N ARG A 19 2.00 -7.27 -3.17
CA ARG A 19 2.83 -8.47 -3.15
C ARG A 19 3.02 -9.07 -4.55
N GLN A 20 1.94 -9.18 -5.33
CA GLN A 20 2.01 -9.69 -6.70
C GLN A 20 2.90 -8.81 -7.58
N LEU A 21 2.78 -7.47 -7.49
CA LEU A 21 3.64 -6.55 -8.23
C LEU A 21 5.13 -6.86 -8.02
N PHE A 22 5.57 -7.07 -6.79
CA PHE A 22 6.98 -7.39 -6.50
C PHE A 22 7.40 -8.78 -7.01
N LEU A 23 6.51 -9.77 -6.93
CA LEU A 23 6.81 -11.13 -7.42
C LEU A 23 6.88 -11.17 -8.94
N GLU A 24 5.90 -10.58 -9.61
CA GLU A 24 5.82 -10.47 -11.07
C GLU A 24 6.95 -9.58 -11.62
N ALA A 25 7.30 -8.50 -10.91
CA ALA A 25 8.45 -7.66 -11.22
C ALA A 25 9.74 -8.47 -11.36
N LYS A 26 9.98 -9.36 -10.40
CA LYS A 26 11.16 -10.22 -10.35
C LYS A 26 11.19 -11.23 -11.50
N ASP A 27 10.03 -11.77 -11.88
CA ASP A 27 9.92 -12.79 -12.92
C ASP A 27 9.98 -12.20 -14.34
N HIS A 28 9.23 -11.13 -14.58
CA HIS A 28 9.04 -10.56 -15.92
C HIS A 28 10.03 -9.44 -16.27
N TRP A 29 10.59 -8.75 -15.29
CA TRP A 29 11.50 -7.63 -15.52
C TRP A 29 12.78 -7.77 -14.68
N PRO A 30 13.66 -8.74 -15.01
CA PRO A 30 14.86 -9.03 -14.21
C PRO A 30 15.88 -7.86 -14.16
N TRP A 31 15.75 -6.88 -15.04
CA TRP A 31 16.55 -5.64 -15.01
C TRP A 31 15.99 -4.58 -14.05
N LEU A 32 14.77 -4.74 -13.54
CA LEU A 32 14.17 -3.82 -12.58
C LEU A 32 14.82 -4.01 -11.21
N GLN A 33 15.54 -2.99 -10.73
CA GLN A 33 16.31 -3.10 -9.49
C GLN A 33 15.54 -2.67 -8.24
N ALA A 34 14.49 -1.86 -8.39
CA ALA A 34 13.72 -1.35 -7.25
C ALA A 34 12.31 -0.95 -7.66
N ILE A 35 11.38 -1.06 -6.71
CA ILE A 35 10.02 -0.51 -6.76
C ILE A 35 9.83 0.34 -5.52
N PHE A 36 9.37 1.57 -5.71
CA PHE A 36 9.04 2.49 -4.62
C PHE A 36 7.53 2.70 -4.58
N LEU A 37 6.91 2.34 -3.47
CA LEU A 37 5.51 2.66 -3.21
C LEU A 37 5.40 4.10 -2.67
N PHE A 38 4.42 4.85 -3.14
CA PHE A 38 4.20 6.24 -2.78
C PHE A 38 3.00 6.39 -1.83
N ASN A 39 3.02 7.43 -0.98
CA ASN A 39 2.00 7.73 0.05
C ASN A 39 1.88 6.71 1.21
N LEU A 40 2.98 6.04 1.57
CA LEU A 40 2.97 4.93 2.54
C LEU A 40 2.45 5.30 3.94
N ASP A 41 2.72 6.51 4.40
CA ASP A 41 2.41 7.03 5.73
C ASP A 41 1.42 8.19 5.70
N PHE A 42 0.77 8.46 4.55
CA PHE A 42 -0.11 9.62 4.39
C PHE A 42 -1.27 9.62 5.40
N SER A 43 -1.67 8.46 5.94
CA SER A 43 -2.65 8.40 7.03
C SER A 43 -2.21 9.12 8.31
N THR A 44 -0.91 9.32 8.53
CA THR A 44 -0.36 9.88 9.77
C THR A 44 -0.33 11.42 9.78
N VAL A 45 -0.43 12.06 8.62
CA VAL A 45 -0.26 13.52 8.52
C VAL A 45 -1.49 14.26 9.05
N SER A 46 -1.27 15.28 9.88
CA SER A 46 -2.33 16.04 10.55
C SER A 46 -2.79 17.29 9.80
N TRP A 47 -2.00 17.76 8.82
CA TRP A 47 -2.26 18.98 8.06
C TRP A 47 -3.18 18.79 6.84
N TYR A 48 -3.76 17.60 6.69
CA TYR A 48 -4.75 17.27 5.66
C TYR A 48 -6.01 16.70 6.31
N ASP A 49 -7.18 16.97 5.72
CA ASP A 49 -8.43 16.38 6.18
C ASP A 49 -8.40 14.85 6.23
N ALA A 50 -9.14 14.27 7.17
CA ALA A 50 -9.23 12.82 7.33
C ALA A 50 -9.88 12.11 6.13
N LYS A 51 -10.62 12.84 5.29
CA LYS A 51 -11.36 12.30 4.12
C LYS A 51 -10.57 12.38 2.81
N GLN A 52 -9.27 12.66 2.86
CA GLN A 52 -8.45 12.71 1.66
C GLN A 52 -8.27 11.31 1.04
N PRO A 53 -8.49 11.14 -0.27
CA PRO A 53 -8.42 9.84 -0.94
C PRO A 53 -7.02 9.21 -0.86
N MET A 54 -5.97 10.02 -0.74
CA MET A 54 -4.58 9.54 -0.57
C MET A 54 -4.40 8.63 0.65
N ARG A 55 -5.24 8.76 1.69
CA ARG A 55 -5.22 7.91 2.88
C ARG A 55 -5.61 6.45 2.59
N TRP A 56 -6.26 6.17 1.45
CA TRP A 56 -6.51 4.80 0.98
C TRP A 56 -5.25 4.12 0.45
N TYR A 57 -4.27 4.88 -0.04
CA TYR A 57 -3.02 4.31 -0.54
C TYR A 57 -1.98 4.06 0.56
N SER A 58 -2.19 4.68 1.74
CA SER A 58 -1.35 4.48 2.93
C SER A 58 -1.35 3.03 3.38
N ILE A 59 -0.17 2.54 3.76
CA ILE A 59 0.04 1.22 4.35
C ILE A 59 0.18 1.28 5.87
N LEU A 60 0.08 2.48 6.44
CA LEU A 60 -0.09 2.72 7.87
C LEU A 60 -1.48 3.28 8.18
N GLU A 61 -1.97 2.98 9.37
CA GLU A 61 -3.12 3.64 9.98
C GLU A 61 -2.78 5.05 10.48
N ALA A 62 -3.80 5.79 10.91
CA ALA A 62 -3.63 7.16 11.39
C ALA A 62 -2.78 7.26 12.67
N ASP A 63 -2.76 6.21 13.48
CA ASP A 63 -1.92 6.09 14.68
C ASP A 63 -0.52 5.53 14.38
N GLY A 64 -0.21 5.26 13.11
CA GLY A 64 1.04 4.67 12.67
C GLY A 64 1.11 3.15 12.79
N SER A 65 0.06 2.47 13.27
CA SER A 65 0.01 1.01 13.26
C SER A 65 0.01 0.46 11.81
N PRO A 66 0.61 -0.72 11.57
CA PRO A 66 0.77 -1.25 10.23
C PRO A 66 -0.54 -1.82 9.69
N ARG A 67 -0.83 -1.54 8.41
CA ARG A 67 -1.83 -2.28 7.63
C ARG A 67 -1.25 -3.58 7.09
N LEU A 68 -2.11 -4.48 6.64
CA LEU A 68 -1.72 -5.79 6.10
C LEU A 68 -0.69 -5.68 4.96
N ALA A 69 -0.82 -4.67 4.10
CA ALA A 69 0.13 -4.41 3.02
C ALA A 69 1.55 -4.15 3.53
N PHE A 70 1.71 -3.37 4.60
CA PHE A 70 3.01 -3.15 5.25
C PHE A 70 3.59 -4.48 5.75
N THR A 71 2.78 -5.24 6.50
CA THR A 71 3.19 -6.53 7.07
C THR A 71 3.67 -7.51 6.00
N TRP A 72 2.95 -7.62 4.87
CA TRP A 72 3.31 -8.52 3.78
C TRP A 72 4.57 -8.08 3.03
N LEU A 73 4.76 -6.78 2.82
CA LEU A 73 5.95 -6.25 2.16
C LEU A 73 7.20 -6.41 3.03
N CYS A 74 7.12 -6.20 4.34
CA CYS A 74 8.23 -6.49 5.25
C CYS A 74 8.62 -7.98 5.21
N GLY A 75 7.65 -8.88 5.10
CA GLY A 75 7.91 -10.31 4.93
C GLY A 75 8.61 -10.67 3.61
N LEU A 76 8.47 -9.87 2.55
CA LEU A 76 9.22 -10.05 1.30
C LEU A 76 10.68 -9.59 1.40
N ALA A 77 10.96 -8.58 2.23
CA ALA A 77 12.30 -8.01 2.40
C ALA A 77 13.22 -8.85 3.32
N GLY A 78 12.66 -9.81 4.06
CA GLY A 78 13.36 -10.64 5.04
C GLY A 78 13.91 -11.98 4.54
N ASN A 79 13.92 -12.23 3.22
CA ASN A 79 14.46 -13.45 2.60
C ASN A 79 15.64 -13.14 1.68
#